data_AF-A0A7C4ZD12-F1
#
_entry.id   AF-A0A7C4ZD12-F1
#
_cell.length_a   1.000
_cell.length_b   1.000
_cell.length_c   1.000
_cell.angle_alpha   90.00
_cell.angle_beta   90.00
_cell.angle_gamma   90.00
#
_symmetry.space_group_name_H-M   'P 1'
#
loop_
_entity.id
_entity.type
_entity.pdbx_description
1 polymer ?
#
loop_
_entity_poly.entity_id
_entity_poly.type
_entity_poly.pdbx_seq_one_letter_code
_entity_poly.pdbx_strand_id
1 'polypeptide(L)'
;MCDPIIDDSEIIEKEAFTKEVVNEYLEKRSSFDGYPLRHYSQLEMSFEESTVKRLLDKLHVPILHTKVTIFGGYTGNFAKCLRNLGMKVIFTDPLEEWVHNAIDSGFEAYRYSAAQIPRDIVKRTDLFATFECYPALNGESAIYTCLRFLTSEYGILFGESKYTRDEIDKEEGKKARLIYSFLPYYKVYSIKRAYREKGSLRLYHFSSDADNRRIITQDVITMKLLYDAFPSQTCITLEDIASLACKASLNNEVILRSIRRIVDIYQLHVPRSLRIYFPPNMFRVCSKVFTFDDSMKSALERICPNA
;
A
#
# COMPACT_ATOMS: atom_id res chain seq x y z
N MET A 1 5.93 -9.04 11.15
CA MET A 1 6.51 -8.50 9.89
C MET A 1 6.86 -9.65 8.98
N CYS A 2 6.24 -9.73 7.81
CA CYS A 2 6.37 -10.85 6.86
C CYS A 2 7.18 -10.47 5.63
N ASP A 3 7.76 -11.48 5.00
CA ASP A 3 8.48 -11.39 3.73
C ASP A 3 7.53 -10.98 2.59
N PRO A 4 8.03 -10.31 1.54
CA PRO A 4 7.20 -9.95 0.40
C PRO A 4 6.60 -11.18 -0.27
N ILE A 5 5.43 -11.01 -0.90
CA ILE A 5 4.94 -11.93 -1.91
C ILE A 5 5.40 -11.36 -3.24
N ILE A 6 6.27 -12.09 -3.94
CA ILE A 6 6.72 -11.73 -5.28
C ILE A 6 5.90 -12.59 -6.23
N ASP A 7 4.98 -11.95 -6.94
CA ASP A 7 4.11 -12.62 -7.88
C ASP A 7 4.63 -12.42 -9.30
N ASP A 8 4.99 -13.51 -9.98
CA ASP A 8 5.51 -13.45 -11.35
C ASP A 8 4.50 -12.85 -12.34
N SER A 9 3.20 -12.91 -12.03
CA SER A 9 2.16 -12.27 -12.85
C SER A 9 2.13 -10.74 -12.73
N GLU A 10 2.64 -10.18 -11.64
CA GLU A 10 2.81 -8.72 -11.44
C GLU A 10 4.12 -8.20 -12.08
N ILE A 11 5.08 -9.07 -12.40
CA ILE A 11 6.28 -8.71 -13.17
C ILE A 11 5.92 -8.31 -14.63
N ILE A 12 4.66 -8.54 -15.05
CA ILE A 12 4.14 -8.18 -16.37
C ILE A 12 3.65 -6.71 -16.44
N GLU A 13 3.56 -5.97 -15.33
CA GLU A 13 3.41 -4.49 -15.37
C GLU A 13 4.75 -3.80 -15.73
N LYS A 14 5.39 -4.28 -16.81
CA LYS A 14 6.58 -3.69 -17.44
C LYS A 14 6.13 -2.74 -18.55
N GLU A 15 5.55 -1.58 -18.24
CA GLU A 15 5.38 -0.55 -19.29
C GLU A 15 5.06 0.87 -18.78
N ALA A 16 4.52 1.02 -17.56
CA ALA A 16 4.06 2.32 -17.08
C ALA A 16 5.16 3.33 -16.70
N PHE A 17 6.38 2.86 -16.42
CA PHE A 17 7.48 3.68 -15.90
C PHE A 17 8.80 3.33 -16.59
N THR A 18 8.93 3.58 -17.90
CA THR A 18 10.21 3.44 -18.60
C THR A 18 10.89 4.79 -18.81
N LYS A 19 12.20 4.78 -19.04
CA LYS A 19 12.98 6.01 -19.31
C LYS A 19 12.45 6.77 -20.52
N GLU A 20 11.99 6.04 -21.52
CA GLU A 20 11.42 6.58 -22.76
C GLU A 20 10.14 7.36 -22.47
N VAL A 21 9.25 6.82 -21.63
CA VAL A 21 8.03 7.51 -21.18
C VAL A 21 8.36 8.77 -20.38
N VAL A 22 9.40 8.71 -19.52
CA VAL A 22 9.87 9.90 -18.78
C VAL A 22 10.38 10.99 -19.73
N ASN A 23 11.23 10.62 -20.68
CA ASN A 23 11.81 11.57 -21.63
C ASN A 23 10.73 12.17 -22.53
N GLU A 24 9.78 11.37 -23.00
CA GLU A 24 8.69 11.87 -23.84
C GLU A 24 7.76 12.81 -23.06
N TYR A 25 7.50 12.57 -21.76
CA TYR A 25 6.79 13.52 -20.90
C TYR A 25 7.55 14.86 -20.77
N LEU A 26 8.87 14.82 -20.57
CA LEU A 26 9.70 16.02 -20.49
C LEU A 26 9.69 16.83 -21.79
N GLU A 27 9.65 16.16 -22.94
CA GLU A 27 9.70 16.76 -24.27
C GLU A 27 8.32 17.25 -24.78
N LYS A 28 7.23 16.51 -24.53
CA LYS A 28 5.88 16.76 -25.09
C LYS A 28 4.85 17.16 -24.04
N ARG A 29 5.28 17.89 -23.00
CA ARG A 29 4.53 18.19 -21.77
C ARG A 29 3.10 18.72 -21.96
N SER A 30 2.82 19.49 -23.01
CA SER A 30 1.49 20.06 -23.28
C SER A 30 0.55 19.16 -24.07
N SER A 31 1.03 18.04 -24.60
CA SER A 31 0.31 17.16 -25.54
C SER A 31 0.53 15.67 -25.27
N PHE A 32 1.02 15.33 -24.08
CA PHE A 32 1.31 13.96 -23.71
C PHE A 32 0.05 13.31 -23.11
N ASP A 33 -0.45 12.25 -23.75
CA ASP A 33 -1.70 11.54 -23.40
C ASP A 33 -1.50 10.19 -22.68
N GLY A 34 -0.25 9.77 -22.40
CA GLY A 34 0.03 8.47 -21.77
C GLY A 34 -0.29 8.46 -20.27
N TYR A 35 -1.06 7.48 -19.81
CA TYR A 35 -1.22 7.13 -18.38
C TYR A 35 -0.21 6.03 -18.00
N PRO A 36 0.34 5.98 -16.76
CA PRO A 36 0.03 6.79 -15.58
C PRO A 36 1.18 7.77 -15.23
N LEU A 37 1.10 9.01 -15.71
CA LEU A 37 2.12 10.03 -15.45
C LEU A 37 1.94 10.87 -14.18
N ARG A 38 0.92 10.60 -13.36
CA ARG A 38 0.66 11.40 -12.14
C ARG A 38 1.93 11.50 -11.28
N HIS A 39 2.75 10.45 -11.23
CA HIS A 39 4.02 10.40 -10.50
C HIS A 39 5.07 11.48 -10.86
N TYR A 40 5.03 12.03 -12.08
CA TYR A 40 6.06 12.94 -12.60
C TYR A 40 5.85 14.41 -12.22
N SER A 41 4.69 14.75 -11.63
CA SER A 41 4.43 16.12 -11.15
C SER A 41 5.37 16.54 -10.00
N GLN A 42 6.10 15.59 -9.41
CA GLN A 42 7.23 15.84 -8.49
C GLN A 42 8.25 16.85 -9.03
N LEU A 43 8.46 16.89 -10.35
CA LEU A 43 9.37 17.83 -11.00
C LEU A 43 8.87 19.27 -10.97
N GLU A 44 7.56 19.45 -10.82
CA GLU A 44 6.89 20.74 -10.89
C GLU A 44 6.63 21.32 -9.50
N MET A 45 6.84 20.52 -8.45
CA MET A 45 6.59 20.90 -7.07
C MET A 45 7.86 21.37 -6.36
N SER A 46 7.81 22.60 -5.84
CA SER A 46 8.74 23.03 -4.79
C SER A 46 8.33 22.41 -3.46
N PHE A 47 9.07 21.40 -3.01
CA PHE A 47 8.90 20.81 -1.68
C PHE A 47 9.52 21.72 -0.61
N GLU A 48 8.85 22.83 -0.32
CA GLU A 48 9.28 23.75 0.75
C GLU A 48 9.23 23.07 2.13
N GLU A 49 10.38 22.96 2.79
CA GLU A 49 10.54 22.34 4.10
C GLU A 49 9.57 22.92 5.14
N SER A 50 9.41 24.25 5.17
CA SER A 50 8.50 24.91 6.12
C SER A 50 7.02 24.55 5.90
N THR A 51 6.66 24.22 4.67
CA THR A 51 5.31 23.79 4.30
C THR A 51 5.13 22.32 4.67
N VAL A 52 6.05 21.44 4.29
CA VAL A 52 6.01 20.01 4.62
C VAL A 52 6.02 19.81 6.14
N LYS A 53 6.92 20.47 6.87
CA LYS A 53 6.98 20.43 8.34
C LYS A 53 5.64 20.78 8.99
N ARG A 54 5.02 21.88 8.55
CA ARG A 54 3.73 22.33 9.09
C ARG A 54 2.60 21.33 8.84
N LEU A 55 2.63 20.67 7.68
CA LEU A 55 1.65 19.64 7.35
C LEU A 55 1.84 18.38 8.20
N LEU A 56 3.09 17.94 8.40
CA LEU A 56 3.44 16.82 9.27
C LEU A 56 3.05 17.11 10.74
N ASP A 57 3.38 18.30 11.25
CA ASP A 57 3.01 18.75 12.60
C ASP A 57 1.48 18.69 12.81
N LYS A 58 0.69 19.14 11.82
CA LYS A 58 -0.78 19.09 11.84
C LYS A 58 -1.39 17.69 11.67
N LEU A 59 -0.62 16.75 11.14
CA LEU A 59 -0.98 15.33 11.04
C LEU A 59 -0.54 14.54 12.27
N HIS A 60 0.27 15.16 13.14
CA HIS A 60 0.95 14.53 14.28
C HIS A 60 1.90 13.42 13.85
N VAL A 61 2.62 13.62 12.74
CA VAL A 61 3.68 12.72 12.29
C VAL A 61 5.01 13.25 12.83
N PRO A 62 5.73 12.50 13.69
CA PRO A 62 6.99 12.95 14.24
C PRO A 62 8.07 13.00 13.14
N ILE A 63 8.94 13.99 13.25
CA ILE A 63 10.02 14.23 12.28
C ILE A 63 11.35 13.66 12.79
N LEU A 64 11.74 14.04 14.01
CA LEU A 64 13.03 13.67 14.57
C LEU A 64 13.10 12.17 14.83
N HIS A 65 14.20 11.55 14.40
CA HIS A 65 14.52 10.13 14.57
C HIS A 65 13.59 9.15 13.84
N THR A 66 12.52 9.63 13.19
CA THR A 66 11.64 8.80 12.36
C THR A 66 12.41 8.26 11.16
N LYS A 67 12.41 6.93 11.00
CA LYS A 67 12.92 6.26 9.81
C LYS A 67 11.80 6.10 8.80
N VAL A 68 11.95 6.75 7.66
CA VAL A 68 10.96 6.75 6.58
C VAL A 68 11.48 5.96 5.39
N THR A 69 10.67 5.04 4.88
CA THR A 69 10.94 4.37 3.60
C THR A 69 10.08 5.00 2.52
N ILE A 70 10.74 5.57 1.51
CA ILE A 70 10.12 6.12 0.31
C ILE A 70 9.97 5.01 -0.72
N PHE A 71 8.75 4.80 -1.23
CA PHE A 71 8.48 3.87 -2.34
C PHE A 71 7.93 4.62 -3.55
N GLY A 72 8.47 4.33 -4.73
CA GLY A 72 8.29 5.19 -5.91
C GLY A 72 8.96 6.53 -5.63
N GLY A 73 10.27 6.51 -5.41
CA GLY A 73 11.00 7.70 -4.99
C GLY A 73 11.30 8.67 -6.14
N TYR A 74 11.41 8.16 -7.37
CA TYR A 74 11.68 8.94 -8.58
C TYR A 74 12.81 9.97 -8.40
N THR A 75 12.57 11.25 -8.67
CA THR A 75 13.57 12.35 -8.54
C THR A 75 14.15 12.50 -7.13
N GLY A 76 13.49 11.91 -6.14
CA GLY A 76 13.88 12.00 -4.75
C GLY A 76 13.67 13.38 -4.15
N ASN A 77 12.98 14.32 -4.81
CA ASN A 77 12.75 15.65 -4.25
C ASN A 77 11.94 15.60 -2.94
N PHE A 78 10.92 14.75 -2.89
CA PHE A 78 10.18 14.50 -1.65
C PHE A 78 11.05 13.83 -0.58
N ALA A 79 11.85 12.84 -0.98
CA ALA A 79 12.82 12.17 -0.10
C ALA A 79 13.86 13.14 0.49
N LYS A 80 14.39 14.06 -0.34
CA LYS A 80 15.33 15.13 0.06
C LYS A 80 14.69 16.07 1.06
N CYS A 81 13.45 16.50 0.80
CA CYS A 81 12.72 17.35 1.74
C CYS A 81 12.57 16.68 3.12
N LEU A 82 12.14 15.42 3.18
CA LEU A 82 12.01 14.70 4.45
C LEU A 82 13.36 14.51 5.17
N ARG A 83 14.42 14.23 4.41
CA ARG A 83 15.79 14.12 4.96
C ARG A 83 16.25 15.45 5.56
N ASN A 84 16.06 16.56 4.86
CA ASN A 84 16.45 17.89 5.33
C ASN A 84 15.69 18.30 6.60
N LEU A 85 14.44 17.85 6.74
CA LEU A 85 13.67 18.04 7.98
C LEU A 85 14.20 17.22 9.17
N GLY A 86 15.10 16.26 8.94
CA GLY A 86 15.74 15.45 9.99
C GLY A 86 15.26 13.99 10.06
N MET A 87 14.47 13.51 9.10
CA MET A 87 14.10 12.09 9.01
C MET A 87 15.26 11.26 8.46
N LYS A 88 15.32 9.98 8.85
CA LYS A 88 16.25 9.00 8.28
C LYS A 88 15.57 8.33 7.09
N VAL A 89 16.00 8.66 5.88
CA VAL A 89 15.31 8.25 4.66
C VAL A 89 15.97 7.02 4.02
N ILE A 90 15.18 5.98 3.81
CA ILE A 90 15.50 4.84 2.94
C ILE A 90 14.75 5.07 1.63
N PHE A 91 15.45 5.07 0.50
CA PHE A 91 14.88 5.28 -0.81
C PHE A 91 14.65 3.94 -1.52
N THR A 92 13.48 3.74 -2.12
CA THR A 92 13.20 2.56 -2.95
C THR A 92 12.49 2.94 -4.23
N ASP A 93 12.94 2.36 -5.34
CA ASP A 93 12.36 2.54 -6.66
C ASP A 93 12.61 1.30 -7.53
N PRO A 94 11.67 0.86 -8.39
CA PRO A 94 11.91 -0.25 -9.31
C PRO A 94 12.96 0.05 -10.39
N LEU A 95 13.21 1.33 -10.72
CA LEU A 95 14.16 1.74 -11.75
C LEU A 95 15.55 1.99 -11.18
N GLU A 96 16.52 1.29 -11.75
CA GLU A 96 17.92 1.32 -11.33
C GLU A 96 18.56 2.72 -11.45
N GLU A 97 18.18 3.49 -12.46
CA GLU A 97 18.66 4.86 -12.65
C GLU A 97 18.30 5.78 -11.46
N TRP A 98 17.05 5.70 -10.96
CA TRP A 98 16.63 6.51 -9.80
C TRP A 98 17.31 6.08 -8.52
N VAL A 99 17.55 4.78 -8.37
CA VAL A 99 18.31 4.24 -7.25
C VAL A 99 19.76 4.74 -7.27
N HIS A 100 20.45 4.68 -8.41
CA HIS A 100 21.80 5.22 -8.54
C HIS A 100 21.86 6.73 -8.23
N ASN A 101 20.93 7.52 -8.78
CA ASN A 101 20.84 8.95 -8.50
C ASN A 101 20.61 9.25 -7.00
N ALA A 102 19.84 8.41 -6.32
CA ALA A 102 19.62 8.51 -4.88
C ALA A 102 20.89 8.15 -4.08
N ILE A 103 21.62 7.10 -4.47
CA ILE A 103 22.91 6.72 -3.87
C ILE A 103 23.92 7.87 -4.00
N ASP A 104 24.06 8.44 -5.20
CA ASP A 104 24.95 9.57 -5.47
C ASP A 104 24.56 10.81 -4.65
N SER A 105 23.26 10.96 -4.35
CA SER A 105 22.73 12.01 -3.46
C SER A 105 22.89 11.68 -1.97
N GLY A 106 23.56 10.58 -1.61
CA GLY A 106 23.85 10.15 -0.24
C GLY A 106 22.68 9.49 0.49
N PHE A 107 21.71 8.91 -0.22
CA PHE A 107 20.66 8.10 0.40
C PHE A 107 21.10 6.65 0.58
N GLU A 108 20.59 6.00 1.61
CA GLU A 108 20.46 4.55 1.60
C GLU A 108 19.35 4.19 0.61
N ALA A 109 19.67 3.49 -0.49
CA ALA A 109 18.72 3.24 -1.56
C ALA A 109 18.77 1.79 -2.08
N TYR A 110 17.61 1.27 -2.50
CA TYR A 110 17.47 -0.09 -3.01
C TYR A 110 16.52 -0.16 -4.20
N ARG A 111 16.81 -1.09 -5.11
CA ARG A 111 15.96 -1.36 -6.28
C ARG A 111 14.81 -2.30 -5.92
N TYR A 112 13.76 -1.75 -5.32
CA TYR A 112 12.54 -2.46 -4.96
C TYR A 112 11.29 -1.69 -5.40
N SER A 113 10.32 -2.39 -5.99
CA SER A 113 8.94 -1.91 -6.02
C SER A 113 8.31 -1.99 -4.62
N ALA A 114 7.16 -1.34 -4.41
CA ALA A 114 6.45 -1.37 -3.12
C ALA A 114 6.18 -2.81 -2.64
N ALA A 115 5.74 -3.70 -3.54
CA ALA A 115 5.48 -5.11 -3.23
C ALA A 115 6.75 -5.90 -2.86
N GLN A 116 7.89 -5.53 -3.45
CA GLN A 116 9.18 -6.22 -3.28
C GLN A 116 9.95 -5.80 -2.03
N ILE A 117 9.56 -4.72 -1.33
CA ILE A 117 10.29 -4.24 -0.15
C ILE A 117 10.44 -5.39 0.87
N PRO A 118 11.66 -5.77 1.25
CA PRO A 118 11.91 -6.96 2.06
C PRO A 118 11.60 -6.73 3.54
N ARG A 119 11.42 -7.83 4.27
CA ARG A 119 10.97 -7.84 5.67
C ARG A 119 11.86 -7.02 6.61
N ASP A 120 13.17 -7.02 6.39
CA ASP A 120 14.14 -6.27 7.18
C ASP A 120 13.94 -4.76 7.04
N ILE A 121 13.70 -4.27 5.82
CA ILE A 121 13.38 -2.86 5.56
C ILE A 121 12.05 -2.50 6.22
N VAL A 122 11.02 -3.32 6.07
CA VAL A 122 9.73 -3.06 6.74
C VAL A 122 9.92 -2.99 8.26
N LYS A 123 10.65 -3.94 8.88
CA LYS A 123 10.86 -4.01 10.34
C LYS A 123 11.47 -2.76 10.95
N ARG A 124 12.33 -2.07 10.21
CA ARG A 124 13.08 -0.92 10.71
C ARG A 124 12.49 0.42 10.26
N THR A 125 11.38 0.39 9.52
CA THR A 125 10.65 1.55 9.00
C THR A 125 9.56 1.95 9.99
N ASP A 126 9.55 3.21 10.39
CA ASP A 126 8.53 3.76 11.28
C ASP A 126 7.38 4.35 10.46
N LEU A 127 7.67 4.87 9.27
CA LEU A 127 6.72 5.47 8.34
C LEU A 127 7.02 5.05 6.89
N PHE A 128 6.02 4.57 6.16
CA PHE A 128 6.11 4.46 4.71
C PHE A 128 5.63 5.76 4.08
N ALA A 129 6.31 6.25 3.05
CA ALA A 129 5.85 7.43 2.36
C ALA A 129 6.03 7.35 0.85
N THR A 130 5.19 8.08 0.14
CA THR A 130 5.28 8.22 -1.31
C THR A 130 4.67 9.54 -1.74
N PHE A 131 5.02 9.98 -2.93
CA PHE A 131 4.34 11.09 -3.58
C PHE A 131 3.81 10.61 -4.93
N GLU A 132 2.49 10.65 -5.09
CA GLU A 132 1.75 10.31 -6.30
C GLU A 132 1.96 8.90 -6.88
N CYS A 133 2.60 7.98 -6.15
CA CYS A 133 2.67 6.56 -6.51
C CYS A 133 1.45 5.77 -6.00
N TYR A 134 0.24 6.25 -6.30
CA TYR A 134 -1.02 5.61 -5.89
C TYR A 134 -1.27 4.23 -6.49
N PRO A 135 -0.93 3.97 -7.77
CA PRO A 135 -1.18 2.67 -8.37
C PRO A 135 -0.50 1.52 -7.63
N ALA A 136 0.67 1.77 -7.03
CA ALA A 136 1.42 0.76 -6.28
C ALA A 136 0.69 0.22 -5.02
N LEU A 137 -0.36 0.91 -4.57
CA LEU A 137 -1.11 0.56 -3.35
C LEU A 137 -2.64 0.52 -3.57
N ASN A 138 -3.09 0.49 -4.83
CA ASN A 138 -4.51 0.45 -5.16
C ASN A 138 -4.89 -0.91 -5.77
N GLY A 139 -6.13 -1.35 -5.51
CA GLY A 139 -6.67 -2.59 -6.06
C GLY A 139 -6.53 -3.83 -5.16
N GLU A 140 -7.10 -4.94 -5.62
CA GLU A 140 -7.16 -6.21 -4.88
C GLU A 140 -5.80 -6.90 -4.71
N SER A 141 -4.91 -6.74 -5.69
CA SER A 141 -3.53 -7.28 -5.66
C SER A 141 -2.66 -6.58 -4.60
N ALA A 142 -2.91 -5.28 -4.37
CA ALA A 142 -2.13 -4.47 -3.43
C ALA A 142 -2.48 -4.65 -1.95
N ILE A 143 -3.55 -5.41 -1.62
CA ILE A 143 -4.04 -5.58 -0.23
C ILE A 143 -2.91 -6.02 0.69
N TYR A 144 -2.13 -7.03 0.28
CA TYR A 144 -1.04 -7.56 1.08
C TYR A 144 0.02 -6.50 1.40
N THR A 145 0.46 -5.75 0.39
CA THR A 145 1.46 -4.69 0.52
C THR A 145 0.97 -3.55 1.41
N CYS A 146 -0.28 -3.12 1.22
CA CYS A 146 -0.92 -2.10 2.07
C CYS A 146 -0.95 -2.53 3.55
N LEU A 147 -1.36 -3.76 3.83
CA LEU A 147 -1.38 -4.28 5.20
C LEU A 147 0.03 -4.36 5.79
N ARG A 148 1.04 -4.79 5.02
CA ARG A 148 2.44 -4.75 5.47
C ARG A 148 2.86 -3.34 5.89
N PHE A 149 2.55 -2.32 5.10
CA PHE A 149 2.95 -0.96 5.43
C PHE A 149 2.18 -0.39 6.63
N LEU A 150 0.89 -0.74 6.79
CA LEU A 150 0.07 -0.36 7.94
C LEU A 150 0.52 -0.99 9.27
N THR A 151 1.40 -1.99 9.26
CA THR A 151 2.03 -2.50 10.49
C THR A 151 3.12 -1.59 11.06
N SER A 152 3.60 -0.59 10.31
CA SER A 152 4.57 0.39 10.81
C SER A 152 3.95 1.32 11.86
N GLU A 153 4.78 1.87 12.74
CA GLU A 153 4.33 2.66 13.90
C GLU A 153 3.48 3.86 13.49
N TYR A 154 3.91 4.59 12.47
CA TYR A 154 3.26 5.79 11.95
C TYR A 154 2.50 5.53 10.64
N GLY A 155 2.50 4.31 10.12
CA GLY A 155 1.68 3.92 8.96
C GLY A 155 2.22 4.47 7.63
N ILE A 156 1.33 5.07 6.85
CA ILE A 156 1.59 5.50 5.46
C ILE A 156 1.28 6.98 5.27
N LEU A 157 2.21 7.71 4.67
CA LEU A 157 2.08 9.11 4.28
C LEU A 157 2.09 9.23 2.75
N PHE A 158 1.04 9.83 2.19
CA PHE A 158 0.96 10.10 0.76
C PHE A 158 0.97 11.59 0.48
N GLY A 159 1.85 12.04 -0.40
CA GLY A 159 1.84 13.39 -0.95
C GLY A 159 1.15 13.46 -2.31
N GLU A 160 0.40 14.55 -2.52
CA GLU A 160 -0.34 14.84 -3.74
C GLU A 160 -0.25 16.33 -4.10
N SER A 161 0.01 16.63 -5.37
CA SER A 161 -0.07 17.97 -5.95
C SER A 161 -1.52 18.40 -6.21
N LYS A 162 -1.75 19.71 -6.28
CA LYS A 162 -3.03 20.26 -6.71
C LYS A 162 -3.35 19.84 -8.15
N TYR A 163 -2.35 19.80 -9.02
CA TYR A 163 -2.50 19.41 -10.41
C TYR A 163 -3.13 18.02 -10.54
N THR A 164 -2.55 17.01 -9.87
CA THR A 164 -3.08 15.64 -9.87
C THR A 164 -4.49 15.56 -9.31
N ARG A 165 -4.83 16.36 -8.29
CA ARG A 165 -6.20 16.42 -7.78
C ARG A 165 -7.19 16.97 -8.81
N ASP A 166 -6.81 18.04 -9.48
CA ASP A 166 -7.66 18.70 -10.47
C ASP A 166 -7.87 17.80 -11.69
N GLU A 167 -6.89 16.98 -12.07
CA GLU A 167 -7.03 15.95 -13.11
C GLU A 167 -7.96 14.80 -12.69
N ILE A 168 -7.75 14.21 -11.50
CA ILE A 168 -8.60 13.14 -10.98
C ILE A 168 -10.06 13.60 -10.90
N ASP A 169 -10.29 14.83 -10.41
CA ASP A 169 -11.64 15.38 -10.30
C ASP A 169 -12.31 15.58 -11.67
N LYS A 170 -11.56 15.76 -12.77
CA LYS A 170 -12.08 15.88 -14.14
C LYS A 170 -12.41 14.53 -14.77
N GLU A 171 -11.52 13.55 -14.62
CA GLU A 171 -11.64 12.25 -15.30
C GLU A 171 -12.54 11.27 -14.54
N GLU A 172 -12.32 11.13 -13.24
CA GLU A 172 -12.92 10.08 -12.40
C GLU A 172 -13.97 10.67 -11.42
N GLY A 173 -14.02 11.99 -11.32
CA GLY A 173 -14.90 12.73 -10.43
C GLY A 173 -14.45 12.72 -8.96
N LYS A 174 -15.05 13.61 -8.16
CA LYS A 174 -14.65 13.86 -6.74
C LYS A 174 -14.70 12.62 -5.81
N LYS A 175 -15.33 11.52 -6.24
CA LYS A 175 -15.46 10.27 -5.48
C LYS A 175 -14.23 9.36 -5.59
N ALA A 176 -13.35 9.59 -6.57
CA ALA A 176 -12.14 8.80 -6.81
C ALA A 176 -10.92 9.23 -5.99
N ARG A 177 -11.09 10.17 -5.05
CA ARG A 177 -9.99 10.70 -4.24
C ARG A 177 -9.33 9.64 -3.36
N LEU A 178 -8.02 9.77 -3.15
CA LEU A 178 -7.18 8.83 -2.40
C LEU A 178 -7.70 8.45 -1.01
N ILE A 179 -8.37 9.39 -0.32
CA ILE A 179 -8.96 9.11 1.00
C ILE A 179 -10.00 7.97 0.97
N TYR A 180 -10.63 7.74 -0.19
CA TYR A 180 -11.57 6.65 -0.42
C TYR A 180 -10.89 5.34 -0.81
N SER A 181 -9.68 5.37 -1.39
CA SER A 181 -8.89 4.15 -1.68
C SER A 181 -8.58 3.36 -0.41
N PHE A 182 -8.42 4.04 0.73
CA PHE A 182 -8.21 3.40 2.03
C PHE A 182 -9.51 3.13 2.83
N LEU A 183 -10.69 3.38 2.24
CA LEU A 183 -11.97 3.14 2.91
C LEU A 183 -12.19 1.67 3.32
N PRO A 184 -11.79 0.65 2.53
CA PRO A 184 -11.92 -0.75 2.94
C PRO A 184 -11.17 -1.05 4.25
N TYR A 185 -9.94 -0.56 4.38
CA TYR A 185 -9.12 -0.73 5.58
C TYR A 185 -9.69 0.00 6.80
N TYR A 186 -10.32 1.17 6.58
CA TYR A 186 -11.05 1.86 7.65
C TYR A 186 -12.25 1.05 8.13
N LYS A 187 -13.01 0.43 7.22
CA LYS A 187 -14.17 -0.38 7.62
C LYS A 187 -13.79 -1.63 8.40
N VAL A 188 -12.65 -2.24 8.07
CA VAL A 188 -12.25 -3.53 8.67
C VAL A 188 -11.35 -3.37 9.90
N TYR A 189 -10.44 -2.39 9.90
CA TYR A 189 -9.49 -2.17 11.02
C TYR A 189 -9.66 -0.82 11.72
N SER A 190 -10.63 0.00 11.33
CA SER A 190 -10.81 1.35 11.89
C SER A 190 -9.54 2.22 11.81
N ILE A 191 -8.73 2.07 10.76
CA ILE A 191 -7.50 2.86 10.59
C ILE A 191 -7.80 4.36 10.60
N LYS A 192 -6.95 5.16 11.23
CA LYS A 192 -7.02 6.62 11.12
C LYS A 192 -6.78 7.03 9.67
N ARG A 193 -7.63 7.92 9.16
CA ARG A 193 -7.49 8.56 7.85
C ARG A 193 -7.56 10.07 8.04
N ALA A 194 -6.47 10.78 7.77
CA ALA A 194 -6.41 12.22 7.89
C ALA A 194 -5.73 12.83 6.66
N TYR A 195 -6.04 14.08 6.35
CA TYR A 195 -5.24 14.85 5.40
C TYR A 195 -5.10 16.30 5.85
N ARG A 196 -4.03 16.94 5.37
CA ARG A 196 -3.77 18.37 5.52
C ARG A 196 -3.27 18.93 4.20
N GLU A 197 -3.62 20.17 3.93
CA GLU A 197 -3.27 20.86 2.69
C GLU A 197 -2.74 22.25 2.97
N LYS A 198 -1.75 22.66 2.19
CA LYS A 198 -1.20 24.02 2.18
C LYS A 198 -0.61 24.31 0.81
N GLY A 199 -1.12 25.36 0.15
CA GLY A 199 -0.70 25.71 -1.21
C GLY A 199 -1.06 24.59 -2.20
N SER A 200 -0.09 24.18 -3.02
CA SER A 200 -0.25 23.09 -3.98
C SER A 200 -0.13 21.70 -3.35
N LEU A 201 0.41 21.56 -2.14
CA LEU A 201 0.68 20.27 -1.51
C LEU A 201 -0.46 19.83 -0.58
N ARG A 202 -0.90 18.58 -0.75
CA ARG A 202 -1.72 17.85 0.23
C ARG A 202 -0.97 16.62 0.70
N LEU A 203 -0.97 16.38 2.02
CA LEU A 203 -0.50 15.15 2.63
C LEU A 203 -1.68 14.38 3.21
N TYR A 204 -1.80 13.10 2.87
CA TYR A 204 -2.70 12.14 3.50
C TYR A 204 -1.90 11.25 4.45
N HIS A 205 -2.48 10.92 5.59
CA HIS A 205 -1.91 10.06 6.60
C HIS A 205 -2.88 8.95 6.96
N PHE A 206 -2.40 7.72 6.83
CA PHE A 206 -3.11 6.49 7.16
C PHE A 206 -2.34 5.76 8.24
N SER A 207 -2.96 5.49 9.38
CA SER A 207 -2.26 4.85 10.51
C SER A 207 -3.19 3.98 11.34
N SER A 208 -2.62 2.98 12.01
CA SER A 208 -3.31 2.08 12.91
C SER A 208 -2.74 2.22 14.32
N ASP A 209 -3.60 2.10 15.34
CA ASP A 209 -3.15 1.99 16.73
C ASP A 209 -2.41 0.66 16.98
N ALA A 210 -1.81 0.52 18.17
CA ALA A 210 -0.99 -0.64 18.51
C ALA A 210 -1.74 -1.98 18.44
N ASP A 211 -3.02 -2.01 18.82
CA ASP A 211 -3.82 -3.24 18.83
C ASP A 211 -4.21 -3.64 17.40
N ASN A 212 -4.65 -2.68 16.59
CA ASN A 212 -4.91 -2.90 15.18
C ASN A 212 -3.64 -3.30 14.42
N ARG A 213 -2.46 -2.76 14.74
CA ARG A 213 -1.19 -3.20 14.13
C ARG A 213 -0.86 -4.66 14.44
N ARG A 214 -1.18 -5.14 15.65
CA ARG A 214 -1.02 -6.56 16.02
C ARG A 214 -1.96 -7.46 15.20
N ILE A 215 -3.22 -7.05 15.06
CA ILE A 215 -4.22 -7.76 14.26
C ILE A 215 -3.78 -7.80 12.78
N ILE A 216 -3.41 -6.67 12.21
CA ILE A 216 -2.92 -6.59 10.82
C ILE A 216 -1.68 -7.47 10.64
N THR A 217 -0.77 -7.51 11.63
CA THR A 217 0.40 -8.40 11.58
C THR A 217 0.00 -9.87 11.48
N GLN A 218 -1.01 -10.32 12.23
CA GLN A 218 -1.53 -11.69 12.15
C GLN A 218 -2.15 -11.99 10.78
N ASP A 219 -2.88 -11.03 10.23
CA ASP A 219 -3.52 -11.15 8.91
C ASP A 219 -2.47 -11.27 7.80
N VAL A 220 -1.41 -10.45 7.85
CA VAL A 220 -0.28 -10.52 6.91
C VAL A 220 0.47 -11.86 7.02
N ILE A 221 0.62 -12.42 8.23
CA ILE A 221 1.19 -13.79 8.40
C ILE A 221 0.28 -14.81 7.72
N THR A 222 -1.02 -14.73 7.97
CA THR A 222 -2.02 -15.65 7.40
C THR A 222 -2.04 -15.58 5.87
N MET A 223 -2.05 -14.37 5.28
CA MET A 223 -1.99 -14.18 3.83
C MET A 223 -0.73 -14.79 3.22
N LYS A 224 0.45 -14.60 3.84
CA LYS A 224 1.69 -15.17 3.34
C LYS A 224 1.66 -16.70 3.37
N LEU A 225 1.20 -17.28 4.48
CA LEU A 225 1.10 -18.73 4.61
C LEU A 225 0.09 -19.34 3.62
N LEU A 226 -1.05 -18.68 3.41
CA LEU A 226 -2.01 -19.07 2.37
C LEU A 226 -1.35 -19.07 0.99
N TYR A 227 -0.65 -17.99 0.66
CA TYR A 227 0.03 -17.87 -0.61
C TYR A 227 1.13 -18.93 -0.79
N ASP A 228 1.91 -19.22 0.24
CA ASP A 228 3.03 -20.17 0.13
C ASP A 228 2.58 -21.64 0.14
N ALA A 229 1.54 -21.97 0.90
CA ALA A 229 1.17 -23.35 1.16
C ALA A 229 0.29 -23.98 0.07
N PHE A 230 -0.47 -23.16 -0.67
CA PHE A 230 -1.52 -23.65 -1.55
C PHE A 230 -1.29 -23.27 -3.02
N PRO A 231 -1.76 -24.10 -3.97
CA PRO A 231 -1.73 -23.75 -5.39
C PRO A 231 -2.72 -22.62 -5.71
N SER A 232 -2.65 -22.10 -6.95
CA SER A 232 -3.67 -21.18 -7.45
C SER A 232 -5.04 -21.88 -7.54
N GLN A 233 -6.11 -21.19 -7.14
CA GLN A 233 -7.48 -21.71 -7.08
C GLN A 233 -7.66 -22.85 -6.08
N THR A 234 -7.69 -22.51 -4.78
CA THR A 234 -7.84 -23.48 -3.69
C THR A 234 -9.14 -23.26 -2.91
N CYS A 235 -9.88 -24.34 -2.64
CA CYS A 235 -10.97 -24.32 -1.66
C CYS A 235 -10.39 -24.62 -0.26
N ILE A 236 -10.44 -23.64 0.64
CA ILE A 236 -9.91 -23.74 2.01
C ILE A 236 -10.94 -24.45 2.89
N THR A 237 -10.48 -25.48 3.60
CA THR A 237 -11.25 -26.29 4.55
C THR A 237 -10.88 -25.99 6.00
N LEU A 238 -11.63 -26.56 6.96
CA LEU A 238 -11.29 -26.45 8.38
C LEU A 238 -9.99 -27.19 8.76
N GLU A 239 -9.60 -28.22 8.02
CA GLU A 239 -8.33 -28.92 8.24
C GLU A 239 -7.14 -28.03 7.85
N ASP A 240 -7.29 -27.26 6.76
CA ASP A 240 -6.30 -26.26 6.34
C ASP A 240 -6.09 -25.20 7.42
N ILE A 241 -7.14 -24.80 8.14
CA ILE A 241 -7.04 -23.86 9.27
C ILE A 241 -6.15 -24.41 10.37
N ALA A 242 -6.32 -25.68 10.75
CA ALA A 242 -5.49 -26.29 11.78
C ALA A 242 -4.00 -26.35 11.34
N SER A 243 -3.76 -26.67 10.06
CA SER A 243 -2.42 -26.68 9.47
C SER A 243 -1.78 -25.29 9.48
N LEU A 244 -2.52 -24.26 9.05
CA LEU A 244 -2.06 -22.87 9.04
C LEU A 244 -1.80 -22.33 10.45
N ALA A 245 -2.68 -22.63 11.40
CA ALA A 245 -2.55 -22.25 12.81
C ALA A 245 -1.24 -22.79 13.40
N CYS A 246 -0.94 -24.07 13.17
CA CYS A 246 0.30 -24.70 13.58
C CYS A 246 1.53 -23.99 12.97
N LYS A 247 1.54 -23.77 11.65
CA LYS A 247 2.66 -23.08 10.96
C LYS A 247 2.84 -21.63 11.43
N ALA A 248 1.76 -20.92 11.71
CA ALA A 248 1.79 -19.54 12.17
C ALA A 248 2.14 -19.40 13.65
N SER A 249 2.13 -20.49 14.43
CA SER A 249 2.10 -20.44 15.89
C SER A 249 0.96 -19.56 16.43
N LEU A 250 -0.21 -19.66 15.80
CA LEU A 250 -1.46 -18.97 16.17
C LEU A 250 -2.52 -20.03 16.47
N ASN A 251 -3.60 -19.66 17.14
CA ASN A 251 -4.74 -20.55 17.32
C ASN A 251 -5.69 -20.50 16.11
N ASN A 252 -6.54 -21.53 15.97
CA ASN A 252 -7.49 -21.63 14.84
C ASN A 252 -8.45 -20.43 14.76
N GLU A 253 -8.87 -19.90 15.91
CA GLU A 253 -9.79 -18.76 15.97
C GLU A 253 -9.15 -17.49 15.39
N VAL A 254 -7.87 -17.24 15.64
CA VAL A 254 -7.11 -16.12 15.06
C VAL A 254 -7.02 -16.28 13.55
N ILE A 255 -6.68 -17.47 13.05
CA ILE A 255 -6.64 -17.73 11.60
C ILE A 255 -8.02 -17.51 10.95
N LEU A 256 -9.09 -18.01 11.57
CA LEU A 256 -10.46 -17.81 11.09
C LEU A 256 -10.83 -16.33 11.03
N ARG A 257 -10.53 -15.57 12.09
CA ARG A 257 -10.75 -14.11 12.13
C ARG A 257 -9.91 -13.38 11.08
N SER A 258 -8.67 -13.81 10.85
CA SER A 258 -7.82 -13.25 9.79
C SER A 258 -8.42 -13.49 8.41
N ILE A 259 -8.81 -14.73 8.09
CA ILE A 259 -9.48 -15.05 6.82
C ILE A 259 -10.74 -14.20 6.65
N ARG A 260 -11.56 -14.05 7.70
CA ARG A 260 -12.76 -13.22 7.63
C ARG A 260 -12.44 -11.78 7.22
N ARG A 261 -11.47 -11.14 7.90
CA ARG A 261 -11.07 -9.76 7.58
C ARG A 261 -10.49 -9.63 6.18
N ILE A 262 -9.68 -10.59 5.74
CA ILE A 262 -9.11 -10.61 4.38
C ILE A 262 -10.24 -10.67 3.34
N VAL A 263 -11.23 -11.54 3.54
CA VAL A 263 -12.44 -11.63 2.69
C VAL A 263 -13.22 -10.32 2.69
N ASP A 264 -13.46 -9.74 3.87
CA ASP A 264 -14.22 -8.49 3.99
C ASP A 264 -13.52 -7.33 3.26
N ILE A 265 -12.19 -7.20 3.38
CA ILE A 265 -11.41 -6.18 2.65
C ILE A 265 -11.50 -6.44 1.15
N TYR A 266 -11.32 -7.68 0.72
CA TYR A 266 -11.38 -8.07 -0.69
C TYR A 266 -12.72 -7.67 -1.31
N GLN A 267 -13.83 -8.07 -0.68
CA GLN A 267 -15.19 -7.79 -1.13
C GLN A 267 -15.54 -6.30 -1.12
N LEU A 268 -14.88 -5.51 -0.26
CA LEU A 268 -14.99 -4.05 -0.26
C LEU A 268 -14.22 -3.38 -1.41
N HIS A 269 -13.18 -4.01 -1.97
CA HIS A 269 -12.48 -3.54 -3.16
C HIS A 269 -13.20 -3.91 -4.46
N VAL A 270 -14.01 -4.97 -4.48
CA VAL A 270 -14.80 -5.36 -5.66
C VAL A 270 -15.84 -4.27 -5.99
N PRO A 271 -15.79 -3.67 -7.20
CA PRO A 271 -16.78 -2.68 -7.64
C PRO A 271 -18.20 -3.26 -7.59
N ARG A 272 -19.18 -2.45 -7.16
CA ARG A 272 -20.58 -2.91 -7.01
C ARG A 272 -21.14 -3.54 -8.29
N SER A 273 -20.80 -2.99 -9.45
CA SER A 273 -21.21 -3.50 -10.77
C SER A 273 -20.66 -4.89 -11.08
N LEU A 274 -19.53 -5.27 -10.49
CA LEU A 274 -18.87 -6.54 -10.75
C LEU A 274 -19.19 -7.61 -9.72
N ARG A 275 -19.79 -7.29 -8.57
CA ARG A 275 -20.04 -8.22 -7.45
C ARG A 275 -20.74 -9.52 -7.83
N ILE A 276 -21.55 -9.54 -8.89
CA ILE A 276 -22.21 -10.75 -9.38
C ILE A 276 -21.22 -11.84 -9.84
N TYR A 277 -19.98 -11.46 -10.19
CA TYR A 277 -18.91 -12.36 -10.61
C TYR A 277 -17.95 -12.76 -9.47
N PHE A 278 -18.12 -12.18 -8.28
CA PHE A 278 -17.23 -12.37 -7.14
C PHE A 278 -18.06 -12.88 -5.96
N PRO A 279 -18.23 -14.21 -5.85
CA PRO A 279 -19.11 -14.76 -4.83
C PRO A 279 -18.58 -14.43 -3.42
N PRO A 280 -19.46 -14.30 -2.40
CA PRO A 280 -19.06 -13.86 -1.05
C PRO A 280 -18.06 -14.78 -0.36
N ASN A 281 -17.98 -16.05 -0.79
CA ASN A 281 -17.05 -17.03 -0.28
C ASN A 281 -15.70 -17.07 -1.03
N MET A 282 -15.41 -16.05 -1.85
CA MET A 282 -14.17 -15.94 -2.61
C MET A 282 -13.35 -14.74 -2.16
N PHE A 283 -12.04 -14.91 -2.16
CA PHE A 283 -11.07 -13.81 -2.03
C PHE A 283 -9.79 -14.11 -2.81
N ARG A 284 -8.96 -13.09 -2.97
CA ARG A 284 -7.64 -13.22 -3.60
C ARG A 284 -6.53 -12.78 -2.65
N VAL A 285 -5.39 -13.42 -2.78
CA VAL A 285 -4.11 -12.98 -2.24
C VAL A 285 -3.13 -12.94 -3.41
N CYS A 286 -2.80 -11.73 -3.88
CA CYS A 286 -2.06 -11.52 -5.13
C CYS A 286 -2.72 -12.32 -6.29
N SER A 287 -1.98 -13.12 -7.06
CA SER A 287 -2.56 -13.92 -8.16
C SER A 287 -3.37 -15.14 -7.73
N LYS A 288 -3.31 -15.55 -6.45
CA LYS A 288 -3.97 -16.78 -5.99
C LYS A 288 -5.40 -16.50 -5.55
N VAL A 289 -6.33 -17.25 -6.12
CA VAL A 289 -7.75 -17.24 -5.76
C VAL A 289 -8.03 -18.31 -4.72
N PHE A 290 -8.79 -17.94 -3.70
CA PHE A 290 -9.24 -18.83 -2.64
C PHE A 290 -10.75 -18.80 -2.52
N THR A 291 -11.36 -19.96 -2.31
CA THR A 291 -12.77 -20.12 -1.95
C THR A 291 -12.88 -20.90 -0.65
N PHE A 292 -14.08 -21.01 -0.10
CA PHE A 292 -14.35 -21.89 1.04
C PHE A 292 -15.71 -22.55 0.94
N ASP A 293 -15.82 -23.74 1.53
CA ASP A 293 -17.03 -24.56 1.58
C ASP A 293 -18.05 -24.07 2.64
N ASP A 294 -19.20 -24.74 2.71
CA ASP A 294 -20.27 -24.40 3.65
C ASP A 294 -19.88 -24.62 5.12
N SER A 295 -18.97 -25.57 5.40
CA SER A 295 -18.50 -25.85 6.75
C SER A 295 -17.65 -24.70 7.27
N MET A 296 -16.77 -24.18 6.42
CA MET A 296 -15.90 -23.05 6.70
C MET A 296 -16.70 -21.76 6.74
N LYS A 297 -17.67 -21.56 5.85
CA LYS A 297 -18.64 -20.45 5.92
C LYS A 297 -19.36 -20.41 7.26
N SER A 298 -19.89 -21.55 7.71
CA SER A 298 -20.57 -21.68 9.01
C SER A 298 -19.63 -21.42 10.19
N ALA A 299 -18.33 -21.73 10.07
CA ALA A 299 -17.33 -21.41 11.09
C ALA A 299 -17.03 -19.90 11.15
N LEU A 300 -16.89 -19.24 9.99
CA LEU A 300 -16.66 -17.81 9.90
C LEU A 300 -17.85 -16.99 10.45
N GLU A 301 -19.08 -17.43 10.17
CA GLU A 301 -20.31 -16.80 10.69
C GLU A 301 -20.44 -16.90 12.21
N ARG A 302 -20.01 -18.02 12.81
CA ARG A 302 -20.04 -18.22 14.28
C ARG A 302 -19.07 -17.32 15.04
N ILE A 303 -17.92 -16.99 14.45
CA ILE A 303 -16.86 -16.22 15.12
C ILE A 303 -17.14 -14.71 15.08
N CYS A 304 -17.98 -14.27 14.14
CA CYS A 304 -18.43 -12.89 13.99
C CYS A 304 -19.94 -12.85 13.66
N PRO A 305 -20.82 -13.11 14.64
CA PRO A 305 -22.26 -13.25 14.38
C PRO A 305 -22.97 -11.96 13.92
N ASN A 306 -22.30 -10.81 13.97
CA ASN A 306 -22.87 -9.50 13.63
C ASN A 306 -21.83 -8.56 12.98
N ALA A 307 -21.38 -8.88 11.76
CA ALA A 307 -20.66 -7.91 10.91
C ALA A 307 -21.61 -7.31 9.87
#